data_AF-A0A9P5D5D2-F1
#
_entry.id   AF-A0A9P5D5D2-F1
#
_cell.length_a   1.000
_cell.length_b   1.000
_cell.length_c   1.000
_cell.angle_alpha   90.00
_cell.angle_beta   90.00
_cell.angle_gamma   90.00
#
_symmetry.space_group_name_H-M   'P 1'
#
loop_
_entity.id
_entity.type
_entity.pdbx_description
1 polymer ?
#
loop_
_entity_poly.entity_id
_entity_poly.type
_entity_poly.pdbx_seq_one_letter_code
_entity_poly.pdbx_strand_id
1 'polypeptide(L)'
;MGNIFSTPAGDGISPEQFQEVEKKLAEKEQAITTLEESLSKKEEEHETLAKDADQLREKITALEAKLSSAGQSDEEATKLKDELKKSADEAAEKLAASESTVAAREQELATTKAELASVEEKLKGLESELETVKKELAQASEDRAAFEKTTKEEIEALKELKAKLEADLAAAAKDLEDKKSAAAASDEKTAALQKSYDELKSESEKHASTHQGAADDLRSKLETSEKAVEAHKKETDELRAKFDALKGDHDALTQDSAATKDKLAAAEEQLKAVQAKLETELRAAQDELSESKKEVEAAKAQVVELEKKLADASSASSNSATELATAQANAAALEEKLKEAAAKYETDLRAAKDEAASSSERGIAEVKAKHEAELQSAKDAAAATEKELAETKSKQAADVQAAKDAAAAAEKQLEEAKAAHESELKAAKEAAAADKEKDLADAKSAQESEVKAAKEAADKELADARSAQERAEKELAEAKAAKEAADKELAEAKSAQEAELKAAKDAAAAAETALAEAKAQQESEVKAAKEAAAAAEKELSEAKIAHEAELKSAKEAAAASEKELAEAKEKQESELKVFKDQVAELETKLKEASEKPAAEEAKEAEA
;
A
#
# COMPACT_ATOMS: atom_id res chain seq x y z
N MET A 1 -163.92 -12.15 160.45
CA MET A 1 -164.96 -12.85 161.22
C MET A 1 -166.18 -13.08 160.35
N GLY A 2 -166.86 -14.22 160.52
CA GLY A 2 -168.32 -14.24 160.65
C GLY A 2 -168.64 -14.68 162.10
N ASN A 3 -169.85 -15.07 162.52
CA ASN A 3 -171.14 -15.16 161.83
C ASN A 3 -172.29 -15.40 162.87
N ILE A 4 -173.55 -15.19 162.47
CA ILE A 4 -174.84 -15.76 162.98
C ILE A 4 -175.25 -15.87 164.48
N PHE A 5 -176.57 -15.65 164.67
CA PHE A 5 -177.58 -16.45 165.41
C PHE A 5 -178.05 -16.16 166.84
N SER A 6 -179.27 -16.65 167.08
CA SER A 6 -180.23 -16.32 168.13
C SER A 6 -180.40 -17.43 169.19
N THR A 7 -180.92 -17.05 170.37
CA THR A 7 -181.94 -17.74 171.21
C THR A 7 -182.03 -19.28 171.20
N PRO A 8 -182.17 -19.91 172.39
CA PRO A 8 -183.54 -20.17 172.87
C PRO A 8 -183.76 -20.08 174.39
N ALA A 9 -185.02 -20.16 174.81
CA ALA A 9 -185.43 -20.61 176.14
C ALA A 9 -185.46 -22.16 176.20
N GLY A 10 -185.49 -22.83 177.35
CA GLY A 10 -185.45 -22.34 178.74
C GLY A 10 -186.32 -23.20 179.65
N ASP A 11 -185.72 -23.75 180.71
CA ASP A 11 -186.43 -24.34 181.85
C ASP A 11 -185.49 -24.27 183.08
N GLY A 12 -186.04 -24.17 184.30
CA GLY A 12 -185.26 -23.81 185.49
C GLY A 12 -184.50 -24.98 186.12
N ILE A 13 -183.22 -25.17 185.77
CA ILE A 13 -182.41 -26.37 186.12
C ILE A 13 -181.12 -25.99 186.89
N SER A 14 -180.46 -26.99 187.51
CA SER A 14 -179.65 -26.88 188.73
C SER A 14 -178.24 -26.25 188.61
N PRO A 15 -177.67 -25.72 189.73
CA PRO A 15 -176.37 -25.04 189.74
C PRO A 15 -175.15 -25.84 189.28
N GLU A 16 -175.21 -27.18 189.23
CA GLU A 16 -174.11 -28.00 188.71
C GLU A 16 -173.82 -27.70 187.23
N GLN A 17 -174.83 -27.25 186.47
CA GLN A 17 -174.66 -26.86 185.06
C GLN A 17 -173.77 -25.62 184.87
N PHE A 18 -173.54 -24.82 185.92
CA PHE A 18 -172.61 -23.68 185.87
C PHE A 18 -171.15 -24.14 185.69
N GLN A 19 -170.80 -25.33 186.20
CA GLN A 19 -169.43 -25.88 186.12
C GLN A 19 -168.96 -26.15 184.67
N GLU A 20 -169.89 -26.35 183.73
CA GLU A 20 -169.54 -26.72 182.36
C GLU A 20 -169.36 -25.50 181.42
N VAL A 21 -170.10 -24.41 181.66
CA VAL A 21 -170.01 -23.18 180.82
C VAL A 21 -168.74 -22.40 181.12
N GLU A 22 -168.42 -22.19 182.41
CA GLU A 22 -167.24 -21.44 182.84
C GLU A 22 -165.94 -22.13 182.41
N LYS A 23 -165.89 -23.46 182.51
CA LYS A 23 -164.77 -24.29 182.01
C LYS A 23 -164.61 -24.20 180.49
N LYS A 24 -165.70 -24.23 179.72
CA LYS A 24 -165.67 -24.06 178.26
C LYS A 24 -165.24 -22.66 177.81
N LEU A 25 -165.41 -21.64 178.66
CA LEU A 25 -164.92 -20.28 178.37
C LEU A 25 -163.39 -20.23 178.46
N ALA A 26 -162.80 -20.78 179.53
CA ALA A 26 -161.35 -20.86 179.69
C ALA A 26 -160.67 -21.69 178.57
N GLU A 27 -161.30 -22.81 178.16
CA GLU A 27 -160.83 -23.61 177.02
C GLU A 27 -160.91 -22.84 175.68
N LYS A 28 -161.87 -21.92 175.52
CA LYS A 28 -161.97 -21.03 174.35
C LYS A 28 -160.88 -19.96 174.32
N GLU A 29 -160.53 -19.37 175.47
CA GLU A 29 -159.47 -18.36 175.56
C GLU A 29 -158.07 -18.96 175.32
N GLN A 30 -157.81 -20.19 175.80
CA GLN A 30 -156.61 -20.95 175.43
C GLN A 30 -156.54 -21.25 173.92
N ALA A 31 -157.66 -21.55 173.27
CA ALA A 31 -157.71 -21.81 171.83
C ALA A 31 -157.48 -20.54 170.98
N ILE A 32 -157.86 -19.35 171.48
CA ILE A 32 -157.60 -18.08 170.79
C ILE A 32 -156.11 -17.73 170.88
N THR A 33 -155.52 -17.78 172.08
CA THR A 33 -154.09 -17.47 172.28
C THR A 33 -153.16 -18.37 171.48
N THR A 34 -153.45 -19.68 171.38
CA THR A 34 -152.67 -20.58 170.49
C THR A 34 -152.86 -20.33 169.00
N LEU A 35 -154.01 -19.79 168.57
CA LEU A 35 -154.20 -19.36 167.17
C LEU A 35 -153.45 -18.06 166.87
N GLU A 36 -153.40 -17.12 167.81
CA GLU A 36 -152.65 -15.85 167.66
C GLU A 36 -151.13 -16.11 167.60
N GLU A 37 -150.57 -16.97 168.45
CA GLU A 37 -149.18 -17.44 168.33
C GLU A 37 -148.89 -18.12 166.98
N SER A 38 -149.85 -18.92 166.48
CA SER A 38 -149.70 -19.63 165.21
C SER A 38 -149.77 -18.69 164.00
N LEU A 39 -150.56 -17.62 164.09
CA LEU A 39 -150.69 -16.61 163.02
C LEU A 39 -149.46 -15.71 162.98
N SER A 40 -148.95 -15.26 164.14
CA SER A 40 -147.69 -14.50 164.24
C SER A 40 -146.52 -15.27 163.62
N LYS A 41 -146.38 -16.58 163.90
CA LYS A 41 -145.35 -17.42 163.25
C LYS A 41 -145.54 -17.54 161.74
N LYS A 42 -146.79 -17.56 161.24
CA LYS A 42 -147.06 -17.59 159.81
C LYS A 42 -146.69 -16.28 159.11
N GLU A 43 -146.78 -15.15 159.79
CA GLU A 43 -146.31 -13.86 159.27
C GLU A 43 -144.78 -13.80 159.23
N GLU A 44 -144.07 -14.29 160.26
CA GLU A 44 -142.60 -14.43 160.24
C GLU A 44 -142.10 -15.38 159.12
N GLU A 45 -142.74 -16.53 158.92
CA GLU A 45 -142.45 -17.45 157.79
C GLU A 45 -142.66 -16.76 156.43
N HIS A 46 -143.69 -15.92 156.29
CA HIS A 46 -144.00 -15.27 155.03
C HIS A 46 -143.07 -14.08 154.72
N GLU A 47 -142.60 -13.36 155.75
CA GLU A 47 -141.62 -12.27 155.61
C GLU A 47 -140.20 -12.81 155.33
N THR A 48 -139.85 -13.98 155.88
CA THR A 48 -138.59 -14.66 155.55
C THR A 48 -138.58 -15.23 154.13
N LEU A 49 -139.65 -15.88 153.68
CA LEU A 49 -139.79 -16.34 152.29
C LEU A 49 -139.76 -15.19 151.27
N ALA A 50 -140.27 -14.00 151.61
CA ALA A 50 -140.16 -12.82 150.76
C ALA A 50 -138.69 -12.39 150.58
N LYS A 51 -137.91 -12.33 151.67
CA LYS A 51 -136.47 -11.99 151.64
C LYS A 51 -135.66 -12.99 150.83
N ASP A 52 -135.96 -14.28 150.92
CA ASP A 52 -135.31 -15.32 150.13
C ASP A 52 -135.65 -15.21 148.63
N ALA A 53 -136.89 -14.88 148.28
CA ALA A 53 -137.31 -14.66 146.90
C ALA A 53 -136.59 -13.47 146.24
N ASP A 54 -136.41 -12.36 146.97
CA ASP A 54 -135.68 -11.20 146.47
C ASP A 54 -134.16 -11.44 146.40
N GLN A 55 -133.56 -12.17 147.37
CA GLN A 55 -132.18 -12.64 147.24
C GLN A 55 -131.95 -13.55 146.02
N LEU A 56 -132.92 -14.40 145.66
CA LEU A 56 -132.84 -15.24 144.47
C LEU A 56 -132.94 -14.42 143.19
N ARG A 57 -133.74 -13.35 143.17
CA ARG A 57 -133.79 -12.39 142.05
C ARG A 57 -132.45 -11.68 141.86
N GLU A 58 -131.86 -11.12 142.93
CA GLU A 58 -130.53 -10.50 142.86
C GLU A 58 -129.46 -11.47 142.32
N LYS A 59 -129.48 -12.74 142.77
CA LYS A 59 -128.56 -13.78 142.29
C LYS A 59 -128.76 -14.09 140.82
N ILE A 60 -129.99 -14.10 140.30
CA ILE A 60 -130.28 -14.29 138.87
C ILE A 60 -129.72 -13.11 138.06
N THR A 61 -130.04 -11.86 138.44
CA THR A 61 -129.54 -10.68 137.72
C THR A 61 -128.01 -10.58 137.75
N ALA A 62 -127.37 -10.97 138.86
CA ALA A 62 -125.92 -11.04 138.97
C ALA A 62 -125.27 -12.16 138.13
N LEU A 63 -126.01 -13.23 137.81
CA LEU A 63 -125.56 -14.29 136.90
C LEU A 63 -125.78 -13.92 135.43
N GLU A 64 -126.88 -13.25 135.09
CA GLU A 64 -127.15 -12.71 133.75
C GLU A 64 -126.11 -11.66 133.33
N ALA A 65 -125.75 -10.76 134.27
CA ALA A 65 -124.66 -9.80 134.07
C ALA A 65 -123.31 -10.49 133.84
N LYS A 66 -123.01 -11.56 134.58
CA LYS A 66 -121.79 -12.36 134.38
C LYS A 66 -121.78 -13.08 133.04
N LEU A 67 -122.90 -13.65 132.62
CA LEU A 67 -123.03 -14.32 131.32
C LEU A 67 -122.79 -13.33 130.16
N SER A 68 -123.30 -12.11 130.28
CA SER A 68 -123.04 -11.03 129.32
C SER A 68 -121.56 -10.65 129.28
N SER A 69 -120.88 -10.53 130.43
CA SER A 69 -119.44 -10.25 130.48
C SER A 69 -118.58 -11.40 129.91
N ALA A 70 -119.03 -12.65 130.01
CA ALA A 70 -118.36 -13.79 129.39
C ALA A 70 -118.45 -13.74 127.85
N GLY A 71 -119.63 -13.42 127.30
CA GLY A 71 -119.80 -13.23 125.86
C GLY A 71 -118.94 -12.08 125.29
N GLN A 72 -118.78 -11.00 126.05
CA GLN A 72 -117.85 -9.91 125.71
C GLN A 72 -116.39 -10.37 125.70
N SER A 73 -115.99 -11.26 126.63
CA SER A 73 -114.64 -11.84 126.66
C SER A 73 -114.34 -12.73 125.46
N ASP A 74 -115.32 -13.48 124.93
CA ASP A 74 -115.15 -14.28 123.71
C ASP A 74 -115.05 -13.40 122.45
N GLU A 75 -115.80 -12.29 122.40
CA GLU A 75 -115.65 -11.26 121.37
C GLU A 75 -114.27 -10.57 121.39
N GLU A 76 -113.69 -10.34 122.57
CA GLU A 76 -112.36 -9.75 122.69
C GLU A 76 -111.25 -10.77 122.36
N ALA A 77 -111.40 -12.02 122.82
CA ALA A 77 -110.49 -13.11 122.48
C ALA A 77 -110.46 -13.44 120.98
N THR A 78 -111.59 -13.32 120.28
CA THR A 78 -111.64 -13.47 118.81
C THR A 78 -110.97 -12.30 118.08
N LYS A 79 -111.24 -11.05 118.47
CA LYS A 79 -110.57 -9.86 117.91
C LYS A 79 -109.04 -9.94 118.08
N LEU A 80 -108.55 -10.24 119.28
CA LEU A 80 -107.11 -10.39 119.54
C LEU A 80 -106.47 -11.54 118.75
N LYS A 81 -107.23 -12.62 118.48
CA LYS A 81 -106.75 -13.75 117.67
C LYS A 81 -106.65 -13.40 116.18
N ASP A 82 -107.58 -12.62 115.65
CA ASP A 82 -107.52 -12.12 114.27
C ASP A 82 -106.46 -11.03 114.09
N GLU A 83 -106.25 -10.16 115.08
CA GLU A 83 -105.15 -9.19 115.11
C GLU A 83 -103.77 -9.88 115.21
N LEU A 84 -103.63 -10.87 116.10
CA LEU A 84 -102.40 -11.67 116.19
C LEU A 84 -102.12 -12.41 114.89
N LYS A 85 -103.15 -13.00 114.26
CA LYS A 85 -103.02 -13.64 112.95
C LYS A 85 -102.59 -12.63 111.89
N LYS A 86 -103.25 -11.47 111.78
CA LYS A 86 -102.89 -10.40 110.84
C LYS A 86 -101.46 -9.92 111.04
N SER A 87 -101.02 -9.77 112.30
CA SER A 87 -99.64 -9.39 112.63
C SER A 87 -98.63 -10.50 112.29
N ALA A 88 -99.02 -11.78 112.37
CA ALA A 88 -98.17 -12.90 111.97
C ALA A 88 -98.08 -13.02 110.44
N ASP A 89 -99.21 -12.86 109.74
CA ASP A 89 -99.27 -12.82 108.27
C ASP A 89 -98.43 -11.65 107.71
N GLU A 90 -98.56 -10.44 108.28
CA GLU A 90 -97.71 -9.28 107.95
C GLU A 90 -96.22 -9.48 108.29
N ALA A 91 -95.90 -10.21 109.35
CA ALA A 91 -94.52 -10.51 109.71
C ALA A 91 -93.90 -11.55 108.76
N ALA A 92 -94.68 -12.55 108.35
CA ALA A 92 -94.27 -13.55 107.36
C ALA A 92 -94.06 -12.92 105.97
N GLU A 93 -94.93 -11.99 105.55
CA GLU A 93 -94.76 -11.24 104.30
C GLU A 93 -93.47 -10.39 104.33
N LYS A 94 -93.22 -9.66 105.43
CA LYS A 94 -91.99 -8.87 105.61
C LYS A 94 -90.73 -9.75 105.67
N LEU A 95 -90.81 -10.93 106.29
CA LEU A 95 -89.72 -11.90 106.32
C LEU A 95 -89.41 -12.43 104.91
N ALA A 96 -90.41 -12.94 104.18
CA ALA A 96 -90.24 -13.45 102.82
C ALA A 96 -89.76 -12.37 101.84
N ALA A 97 -90.21 -11.12 101.99
CA ALA A 97 -89.69 -9.99 101.24
C ALA A 97 -88.21 -9.73 101.57
N SER A 98 -87.82 -9.78 102.86
CA SER A 98 -86.42 -9.62 103.27
C SER A 98 -85.52 -10.75 102.75
N GLU A 99 -85.95 -12.01 102.84
CA GLU A 99 -85.26 -13.18 102.31
C GLU A 99 -85.07 -13.09 100.80
N SER A 100 -86.11 -12.65 100.06
CA SER A 100 -86.02 -12.36 98.63
C SER A 100 -85.00 -11.28 98.30
N THR A 101 -84.95 -10.18 99.08
CA THR A 101 -83.92 -9.15 98.89
C THR A 101 -82.51 -9.64 99.25
N VAL A 102 -82.35 -10.50 100.26
CA VAL A 102 -81.06 -11.10 100.61
C VAL A 102 -80.57 -12.00 99.48
N ALA A 103 -81.42 -12.90 98.97
CA ALA A 103 -81.08 -13.77 97.84
C ALA A 103 -80.69 -12.97 96.58
N ALA A 104 -81.40 -11.87 96.29
CA ALA A 104 -81.04 -10.96 95.20
C ALA A 104 -79.67 -10.29 95.42
N ARG A 105 -79.36 -9.84 96.65
CA ARG A 105 -78.04 -9.26 96.99
C ARG A 105 -76.92 -10.29 96.96
N GLU A 106 -77.17 -11.53 97.36
CA GLU A 106 -76.21 -12.62 97.22
C GLU A 106 -75.92 -12.93 95.74
N GLN A 107 -76.93 -12.88 94.87
CA GLN A 107 -76.76 -13.02 93.43
C GLN A 107 -76.01 -11.85 92.79
N GLU A 108 -76.28 -10.59 93.18
CA GLU A 108 -75.49 -9.42 92.78
C GLU A 108 -74.03 -9.55 93.22
N LEU A 109 -73.79 -10.00 94.46
CA LEU A 109 -72.46 -10.17 95.06
C LEU A 109 -71.68 -11.34 94.44
N ALA A 110 -72.37 -12.40 94.00
CA ALA A 110 -71.78 -13.48 93.22
C ALA A 110 -71.39 -13.02 91.81
N THR A 111 -72.29 -12.28 91.12
CA THR A 111 -72.05 -11.73 89.78
C THR A 111 -70.86 -10.78 89.78
N THR A 112 -70.86 -9.77 90.66
CA THR A 112 -69.77 -8.78 90.74
C THR A 112 -68.42 -9.39 91.14
N LYS A 113 -68.39 -10.48 91.92
CA LYS A 113 -67.15 -11.24 92.18
C LYS A 113 -66.64 -11.96 90.93
N ALA A 114 -67.52 -12.53 90.11
CA ALA A 114 -67.13 -13.17 88.85
C ALA A 114 -66.63 -12.14 87.82
N GLU A 115 -67.27 -10.98 87.76
CA GLU A 115 -66.82 -9.84 86.94
C GLU A 115 -65.43 -9.34 87.38
N LEU A 116 -65.22 -9.14 88.69
CA LEU A 116 -63.93 -8.74 89.25
C LEU A 116 -62.82 -9.74 88.91
N ALA A 117 -63.07 -11.05 89.07
CA ALA A 117 -62.12 -12.09 88.71
C ALA A 117 -61.77 -12.06 87.20
N SER A 118 -62.77 -11.83 86.34
CA SER A 118 -62.53 -11.68 84.88
C SER A 118 -61.75 -10.40 84.54
N VAL A 119 -61.93 -9.31 85.29
CA VAL A 119 -61.14 -8.07 85.13
C VAL A 119 -59.70 -8.28 85.60
N GLU A 120 -59.47 -8.97 86.72
CA GLU A 120 -58.11 -9.33 87.18
C GLU A 120 -57.38 -10.25 86.21
N GLU A 121 -58.07 -11.21 85.59
CA GLU A 121 -57.50 -12.09 84.55
C GLU A 121 -57.10 -11.29 83.31
N LYS A 122 -57.99 -10.43 82.80
CA LYS A 122 -57.72 -9.53 81.67
C LYS A 122 -56.56 -8.57 81.97
N LEU A 123 -56.46 -8.05 83.19
CA LEU A 123 -55.37 -7.17 83.61
C LEU A 123 -54.03 -7.89 83.58
N LYS A 124 -53.94 -9.12 84.10
CA LYS A 124 -52.73 -9.97 84.02
C LYS A 124 -52.36 -10.31 82.58
N GLY A 125 -53.36 -10.52 81.71
CA GLY A 125 -53.16 -10.69 80.27
C GLY A 125 -52.51 -9.46 79.63
N LEU A 126 -53.11 -8.28 79.83
CA LEU A 126 -52.61 -7.00 79.32
C LEU A 126 -51.21 -6.63 79.88
N GLU A 127 -50.91 -6.97 81.13
CA GLU A 127 -49.56 -6.81 81.69
C GLU A 127 -48.53 -7.70 80.96
N SER A 128 -48.89 -8.95 80.65
CA SER A 128 -48.03 -9.87 79.88
C SER A 128 -47.86 -9.44 78.42
N GLU A 129 -48.92 -8.93 77.78
CA GLU A 129 -48.86 -8.35 76.43
C GLU A 129 -47.95 -7.11 76.42
N LEU A 130 -48.10 -6.21 77.40
CA LEU A 130 -47.30 -5.00 77.54
C LEU A 130 -45.81 -5.28 77.79
N GLU A 131 -45.46 -6.30 78.59
CA GLU A 131 -44.08 -6.77 78.74
C GLU A 131 -43.53 -7.49 77.49
N THR A 132 -44.40 -8.02 76.63
CA THR A 132 -43.99 -8.60 75.33
C THR A 132 -43.70 -7.48 74.33
N VAL A 133 -44.63 -6.53 74.16
CA VAL A 133 -44.48 -5.37 73.28
C VAL A 133 -43.28 -4.50 73.66
N LYS A 134 -42.94 -4.36 74.95
CA LYS A 134 -41.69 -3.70 75.39
C LYS A 134 -40.43 -4.37 74.85
N LYS A 135 -40.38 -5.71 74.84
CA LYS A 135 -39.23 -6.48 74.35
C LYS A 135 -39.13 -6.41 72.83
N GLU A 136 -40.26 -6.51 72.14
CA GLU A 136 -40.33 -6.34 70.68
C GLU A 136 -39.89 -4.93 70.27
N LEU A 137 -40.33 -3.89 71.00
CA LEU A 137 -39.92 -2.50 70.76
C LEU A 137 -38.42 -2.27 71.03
N ALA A 138 -37.86 -2.91 72.07
CA ALA A 138 -36.43 -2.85 72.35
C ALA A 138 -35.61 -3.54 71.24
N GLN A 139 -35.98 -4.76 70.85
CA GLN A 139 -35.34 -5.50 69.76
C GLN A 139 -35.42 -4.72 68.44
N ALA A 140 -36.60 -4.22 68.06
CA ALA A 140 -36.78 -3.42 66.86
C ALA A 140 -35.96 -2.11 66.87
N SER A 141 -35.64 -1.56 68.06
CA SER A 141 -34.75 -0.41 68.20
C SER A 141 -33.27 -0.78 68.03
N GLU A 142 -32.85 -1.97 68.50
CA GLU A 142 -31.49 -2.49 68.29
C GLU A 142 -31.28 -2.91 66.83
N ASP A 143 -32.22 -3.64 66.24
CA ASP A 143 -32.22 -4.05 64.83
C ASP A 143 -32.15 -2.83 63.90
N ARG A 144 -32.95 -1.79 64.21
CA ARG A 144 -32.90 -0.51 63.48
C ARG A 144 -31.53 0.17 63.62
N ALA A 145 -30.96 0.21 64.83
CA ALA A 145 -29.66 0.85 65.05
C ALA A 145 -28.53 0.09 64.32
N ALA A 146 -28.58 -1.24 64.30
CA ALA A 146 -27.68 -2.08 63.53
C ALA A 146 -27.82 -1.85 62.01
N PHE A 147 -29.05 -1.84 61.49
CA PHE A 147 -29.32 -1.55 60.08
C PHE A 147 -28.84 -0.14 59.69
N GLU A 148 -29.19 0.89 60.47
CA GLU A 148 -28.79 2.27 60.20
C GLU A 148 -27.26 2.48 60.27
N LYS A 149 -26.54 1.65 61.03
CA LYS A 149 -25.08 1.59 61.00
C LYS A 149 -24.58 0.96 59.70
N THR A 150 -25.03 -0.25 59.36
CA THR A 150 -24.60 -0.97 58.16
C THR A 150 -24.84 -0.15 56.89
N THR A 151 -26.02 0.46 56.73
CA THR A 151 -26.33 1.29 55.56
C THR A 151 -25.42 2.54 55.47
N LYS A 152 -24.96 3.10 56.59
CA LYS A 152 -23.96 4.20 56.57
C LYS A 152 -22.59 3.72 56.13
N GLU A 153 -22.15 2.55 56.61
CA GLU A 153 -20.88 1.93 56.22
C GLU A 153 -20.87 1.57 54.72
N GLU A 154 -21.98 1.04 54.20
CA GLU A 154 -22.19 0.81 52.76
C GLU A 154 -22.20 2.12 51.94
N ILE A 155 -22.86 3.18 52.43
CA ILE A 155 -22.91 4.48 51.74
C ILE A 155 -21.52 5.13 51.63
N GLU A 156 -20.69 5.08 52.68
CA GLU A 156 -19.32 5.60 52.58
C GLU A 156 -18.45 4.73 51.65
N ALA A 157 -18.54 3.40 51.73
CA ALA A 157 -17.83 2.51 50.80
C ALA A 157 -18.22 2.76 49.32
N LEU A 158 -19.51 3.02 49.05
CA LEU A 158 -19.99 3.37 47.70
C LEU A 158 -19.51 4.77 47.25
N LYS A 159 -19.36 5.73 48.15
CA LYS A 159 -18.76 7.05 47.83
C LYS A 159 -17.27 6.92 47.51
N GLU A 160 -16.51 6.13 48.27
CA GLU A 160 -15.10 5.86 47.99
C GLU A 160 -14.92 5.14 46.64
N LEU A 161 -15.75 4.12 46.36
CA LEU A 161 -15.78 3.43 45.08
C LEU A 161 -16.09 4.39 43.93
N LYS A 162 -17.09 5.26 44.09
CA LYS A 162 -17.46 6.29 43.11
C LYS A 162 -16.32 7.26 42.84
N ALA A 163 -15.71 7.82 43.89
CA ALA A 163 -14.60 8.77 43.76
C ALA A 163 -13.38 8.12 43.07
N LYS A 164 -13.11 6.84 43.35
CA LYS A 164 -12.08 6.06 42.66
C LYS A 164 -12.43 5.86 41.17
N LEU A 165 -13.65 5.45 40.85
CA LEU A 165 -14.09 5.27 39.46
C LEU A 165 -14.04 6.59 38.66
N GLU A 166 -14.35 7.73 39.29
CA GLU A 166 -14.21 9.06 38.67
C GLU A 166 -12.74 9.41 38.40
N ALA A 167 -11.81 9.05 39.29
CA ALA A 167 -10.38 9.22 39.07
C ALA A 167 -9.81 8.27 37.99
N ASP A 168 -10.19 6.98 38.02
CA ASP A 168 -9.78 5.97 37.05
C ASP A 168 -10.30 6.34 35.63
N LEU A 169 -11.53 6.86 35.52
CA LEU A 169 -12.12 7.34 34.26
C LEU A 169 -11.44 8.62 33.75
N ALA A 170 -11.09 9.56 34.64
CA ALA A 170 -10.34 10.76 34.26
C ALA A 170 -8.92 10.41 33.77
N ALA A 171 -8.26 9.43 34.40
CA ALA A 171 -6.98 8.91 33.95
C ALA A 171 -7.11 8.24 32.57
N ALA A 172 -8.09 7.35 32.37
CA ALA A 172 -8.34 6.69 31.09
C ALA A 172 -8.67 7.67 29.94
N ALA A 173 -9.41 8.75 30.24
CA ALA A 173 -9.71 9.80 29.26
C ALA A 173 -8.46 10.58 28.83
N LYS A 174 -7.53 10.85 29.76
CA LYS A 174 -6.23 11.46 29.43
C LYS A 174 -5.37 10.51 28.59
N ASP A 175 -5.31 9.24 29.00
CA ASP A 175 -4.55 8.17 28.32
C ASP A 175 -5.01 7.97 26.87
N LEU A 176 -6.31 8.16 26.60
CA LEU A 176 -6.91 8.16 25.27
C LEU A 176 -6.45 9.35 24.41
N GLU A 177 -6.44 10.56 24.96
CA GLU A 177 -6.04 11.77 24.22
C GLU A 177 -4.52 11.83 23.97
N ASP A 178 -3.71 11.35 24.91
CA ASP A 178 -2.26 11.17 24.74
C ASP A 178 -1.98 10.15 23.61
N LYS A 179 -2.72 9.02 23.56
CA LYS A 179 -2.63 8.03 22.47
C LYS A 179 -3.12 8.57 21.12
N LYS A 180 -4.20 9.35 21.11
CA LYS A 180 -4.75 10.00 19.91
C LYS A 180 -3.79 11.05 19.33
N SER A 181 -3.09 11.78 20.20
CA SER A 181 -2.01 12.70 19.80
C SER A 181 -0.81 11.96 19.20
N ALA A 182 -0.42 10.82 19.80
CA ALA A 182 0.66 9.98 19.28
C ALA A 182 0.30 9.32 17.93
N ALA A 183 -0.96 8.94 17.71
CA ALA A 183 -1.45 8.43 16.43
C ALA A 183 -1.34 9.50 15.32
N ALA A 184 -1.85 10.71 15.56
CA ALA A 184 -1.77 11.80 14.60
C ALA A 184 -0.31 12.13 14.20
N ALA A 185 0.62 12.15 15.16
CA ALA A 185 2.05 12.34 14.87
C ALA A 185 2.68 11.17 14.08
N SER A 186 2.15 9.96 14.23
CA SER A 186 2.54 8.80 13.40
C SER A 186 2.00 8.90 11.97
N ASP A 187 0.78 9.42 11.80
CA ASP A 187 0.16 9.63 10.49
C ASP A 187 0.88 10.74 9.70
N GLU A 188 1.20 11.87 10.34
CA GLU A 188 2.04 12.93 9.75
C GLU A 188 3.41 12.40 9.32
N LYS A 189 4.07 11.60 10.17
CA LYS A 189 5.36 10.98 9.85
C LYS A 189 5.25 9.98 8.68
N THR A 190 4.14 9.26 8.59
CA THR A 190 3.86 8.32 7.48
C THR A 190 3.63 9.06 6.18
N ALA A 191 2.87 10.16 6.19
CA ALA A 191 2.68 11.04 5.03
C ALA A 191 4.00 11.68 4.56
N ALA A 192 4.87 12.11 5.50
CA ALA A 192 6.20 12.64 5.18
C ALA A 192 7.12 11.58 4.55
N LEU A 193 7.10 10.34 5.06
CA LEU A 193 7.84 9.21 4.47
C LEU A 193 7.33 8.85 3.08
N GLN A 194 6.00 8.82 2.87
CA GLN A 194 5.41 8.57 1.56
C GLN A 194 5.83 9.63 0.54
N LYS A 195 5.76 10.93 0.91
CA LYS A 195 6.22 12.02 0.04
C LYS A 195 7.70 11.89 -0.32
N SER A 196 8.55 11.54 0.65
CA SER A 196 9.99 11.32 0.39
C SER A 196 10.25 10.10 -0.50
N TYR A 197 9.43 9.05 -0.41
CA TYR A 197 9.51 7.88 -1.30
C TYR A 197 9.13 8.25 -2.73
N ASP A 198 8.03 8.99 -2.92
CA ASP A 198 7.57 9.41 -4.26
C ASP A 198 8.56 10.39 -4.93
N GLU A 199 9.18 11.29 -4.15
CA GLU A 199 10.26 12.17 -4.61
C GLU A 199 11.51 11.37 -5.04
N LEU A 200 12.00 10.45 -4.20
CA LEU A 200 13.14 9.58 -4.53
C LEU A 200 12.87 8.68 -5.74
N LYS A 201 11.64 8.18 -5.88
CA LYS A 201 11.21 7.38 -7.03
C LYS A 201 11.25 8.20 -8.32
N SER A 202 10.68 9.41 -8.31
CA SER A 202 10.68 10.29 -9.48
C SER A 202 12.11 10.69 -9.90
N GLU A 203 12.99 10.97 -8.92
CA GLU A 203 14.39 11.26 -9.20
C GLU A 203 15.14 10.03 -9.75
N SER A 204 14.88 8.83 -9.22
CA SER A 204 15.41 7.56 -9.75
C SER A 204 14.95 7.28 -11.19
N GLU A 205 13.67 7.49 -11.51
CA GLU A 205 13.13 7.33 -12.88
C GLU A 205 13.78 8.33 -13.86
N LYS A 206 13.98 9.57 -13.44
CA LYS A 206 14.71 10.61 -14.18
C LYS A 206 16.18 10.26 -14.40
N HIS A 207 16.86 9.70 -13.38
CA HIS A 207 18.23 9.21 -13.52
C HIS A 207 18.31 8.03 -14.50
N ALA A 208 17.40 7.06 -14.42
CA ALA A 208 17.35 5.94 -15.36
C ALA A 208 17.15 6.41 -16.81
N SER A 209 16.22 7.34 -17.05
CA SER A 209 16.02 7.96 -18.36
C SER A 209 17.28 8.69 -18.87
N THR A 210 17.97 9.43 -17.99
CA THR A 210 19.20 10.15 -18.32
C THR A 210 20.35 9.19 -18.68
N HIS A 211 20.51 8.11 -17.92
CA HIS A 211 21.53 7.09 -18.20
C HIS A 211 21.23 6.30 -19.48
N GLN A 212 19.96 6.03 -19.78
CA GLN A 212 19.59 5.38 -21.04
C GLN A 212 19.88 6.28 -22.25
N GLY A 213 19.50 7.57 -22.20
CA GLY A 213 19.84 8.52 -23.26
C GLY A 213 21.36 8.66 -23.49
N ALA A 214 22.16 8.62 -22.41
CA ALA A 214 23.62 8.60 -22.51
C ALA A 214 24.17 7.28 -23.11
N ALA A 215 23.55 6.14 -22.82
CA ALA A 215 23.92 4.85 -23.40
C ALA A 215 23.60 4.79 -24.91
N ASP A 216 22.45 5.32 -25.34
CA ASP A 216 22.05 5.37 -26.74
C ASP A 216 22.91 6.37 -27.56
N ASP A 217 23.32 7.50 -26.98
CA ASP A 217 24.30 8.42 -27.56
C ASP A 217 25.70 7.77 -27.70
N LEU A 218 26.19 7.10 -26.65
CA LEU A 218 27.47 6.36 -26.71
C LEU A 218 27.44 5.23 -27.75
N ARG A 219 26.31 4.51 -27.85
CA ARG A 219 26.11 3.46 -28.87
C ARG A 219 26.12 4.03 -30.29
N SER A 220 25.47 5.17 -30.51
CA SER A 220 25.45 5.87 -31.80
C SER A 220 26.85 6.37 -32.20
N LYS A 221 27.63 6.85 -31.23
CA LYS A 221 29.03 7.24 -31.42
C LYS A 221 29.95 6.05 -31.72
N LEU A 222 29.74 4.92 -31.04
CA LEU A 222 30.47 3.68 -31.31
C LEU A 222 30.23 3.20 -32.75
N GLU A 223 28.96 3.07 -33.17
CA GLU A 223 28.60 2.64 -34.52
C GLU A 223 29.18 3.58 -35.61
N THR A 224 29.25 4.89 -35.31
CA THR A 224 29.90 5.88 -36.18
C THR A 224 31.41 5.67 -36.25
N SER A 225 32.05 5.37 -35.12
CA SER A 225 33.50 5.09 -35.05
C SER A 225 33.86 3.76 -35.72
N GLU A 226 33.02 2.74 -35.62
CA GLU A 226 33.21 1.43 -36.28
C GLU A 226 33.20 1.59 -37.81
N LYS A 227 32.23 2.34 -38.34
CA LYS A 227 32.17 2.68 -39.78
C LYS A 227 33.37 3.50 -40.24
N ALA A 228 33.90 4.42 -39.41
CA ALA A 228 35.11 5.17 -39.73
C ALA A 228 36.36 4.27 -39.75
N VAL A 229 36.48 3.32 -38.81
CA VAL A 229 37.56 2.32 -38.80
C VAL A 229 37.49 1.40 -40.03
N GLU A 230 36.29 0.96 -40.43
CA GLU A 230 36.11 0.14 -41.62
C GLU A 230 36.44 0.89 -42.92
N ALA A 231 36.08 2.19 -42.99
CA ALA A 231 36.47 3.07 -44.11
C ALA A 231 37.99 3.25 -44.19
N HIS A 232 38.67 3.57 -43.08
CA HIS A 232 40.12 3.72 -43.06
C HIS A 232 40.88 2.40 -43.30
N LYS A 233 40.30 1.26 -42.91
CA LYS A 233 40.84 -0.06 -43.27
C LYS A 233 40.82 -0.26 -44.79
N LYS A 234 39.67 0.02 -45.44
CA LYS A 234 39.55 -0.04 -46.91
C LYS A 234 40.51 0.93 -47.61
N GLU A 235 40.67 2.14 -47.09
CA GLU A 235 41.64 3.13 -47.57
C GLU A 235 43.09 2.62 -47.43
N THR A 236 43.41 1.96 -46.31
CA THR A 236 44.72 1.33 -46.07
C THR A 236 44.99 0.18 -47.04
N ASP A 237 44.01 -0.68 -47.29
CA ASP A 237 44.11 -1.78 -48.26
C ASP A 237 44.27 -1.25 -49.70
N GLU A 238 43.58 -0.16 -50.07
CA GLU A 238 43.76 0.52 -51.36
C GLU A 238 45.13 1.20 -51.50
N LEU A 239 45.63 1.84 -50.45
CA LEU A 239 46.98 2.44 -50.44
C LEU A 239 48.07 1.38 -50.51
N ARG A 240 47.87 0.24 -49.84
CA ARG A 240 48.76 -0.92 -49.93
C ARG A 240 48.81 -1.48 -51.35
N ALA A 241 47.65 -1.69 -51.99
CA ALA A 241 47.59 -2.16 -53.38
C ALA A 241 48.29 -1.18 -54.36
N LYS A 242 48.16 0.14 -54.14
CA LYS A 242 48.89 1.16 -54.91
C LYS A 242 50.40 1.10 -54.67
N PHE A 243 50.84 0.87 -53.43
CA PHE A 243 52.26 0.73 -53.09
C PHE A 243 52.88 -0.55 -53.71
N ASP A 244 52.20 -1.69 -53.58
CA ASP A 244 52.67 -2.97 -54.13
C ASP A 244 52.71 -2.92 -55.68
N ALA A 245 51.78 -2.23 -56.33
CA ALA A 245 51.83 -1.95 -57.77
C ALA A 245 52.98 -1.02 -58.16
N LEU A 246 53.15 0.12 -57.49
CA LEU A 246 54.21 1.09 -57.76
C LEU A 246 55.61 0.49 -57.53
N LYS A 247 55.74 -0.45 -56.59
CA LYS A 247 56.94 -1.25 -56.40
C LYS A 247 57.18 -2.18 -57.61
N GLY A 248 56.14 -2.83 -58.13
CA GLY A 248 56.23 -3.61 -59.36
C GLY A 248 56.72 -2.79 -60.55
N ASP A 249 56.19 -1.58 -60.73
CA ASP A 249 56.64 -0.64 -61.76
C ASP A 249 58.11 -0.22 -61.56
N HIS A 250 58.54 0.05 -60.32
CA HIS A 250 59.93 0.35 -59.99
C HIS A 250 60.89 -0.81 -60.29
N ASP A 251 60.51 -2.03 -59.91
CA ASP A 251 61.35 -3.22 -60.09
C ASP A 251 61.44 -3.57 -61.60
N ALA A 252 60.36 -3.37 -62.37
CA ALA A 252 60.36 -3.46 -63.82
C ALA A 252 61.25 -2.38 -64.49
N LEU A 253 61.12 -1.11 -64.10
CA LEU A 253 61.98 -0.02 -64.58
C LEU A 253 63.47 -0.25 -64.24
N THR A 254 63.75 -0.87 -63.10
CA THR A 254 65.11 -1.27 -62.71
C THR A 254 65.65 -2.35 -63.65
N GLN A 255 64.83 -3.35 -63.99
CA GLN A 255 65.18 -4.40 -64.96
C GLN A 255 65.38 -3.84 -66.38
N ASP A 256 64.49 -2.96 -66.85
CA ASP A 256 64.61 -2.30 -68.16
C ASP A 256 65.83 -1.37 -68.23
N SER A 257 66.16 -0.67 -67.13
CA SER A 257 67.38 0.14 -67.05
C SER A 257 68.64 -0.74 -67.11
N ALA A 258 68.64 -1.92 -66.49
CA ALA A 258 69.75 -2.87 -66.58
C ALA A 258 69.88 -3.41 -68.02
N ALA A 259 68.78 -3.90 -68.61
CA ALA A 259 68.77 -4.40 -69.99
C ALA A 259 69.13 -3.30 -71.02
N THR A 260 68.84 -2.04 -70.73
CA THR A 260 69.25 -0.89 -71.56
C THR A 260 70.74 -0.59 -71.41
N LYS A 261 71.30 -0.73 -70.20
CA LYS A 261 72.75 -0.61 -69.96
C LYS A 261 73.54 -1.73 -70.65
N ASP A 262 73.03 -2.95 -70.64
CA ASP A 262 73.66 -4.08 -71.34
C ASP A 262 73.63 -3.90 -72.86
N LYS A 263 72.52 -3.40 -73.42
CA LYS A 263 72.41 -3.00 -74.84
C LYS A 263 73.38 -1.86 -75.19
N LEU A 264 73.56 -0.88 -74.30
CA LEU A 264 74.50 0.21 -74.49
C LEU A 264 75.95 -0.30 -74.51
N ALA A 265 76.34 -1.15 -73.56
CA ALA A 265 77.67 -1.76 -73.54
C ALA A 265 77.94 -2.61 -74.80
N ALA A 266 76.94 -3.37 -75.27
CA ALA A 266 77.04 -4.10 -76.53
C ALA A 266 77.19 -3.18 -77.75
N ALA A 267 76.51 -2.03 -77.76
CA ALA A 267 76.65 -1.02 -78.83
C ALA A 267 78.01 -0.31 -78.77
N GLU A 268 78.57 -0.06 -77.58
CA GLU A 268 79.92 0.49 -77.41
C GLU A 268 81.00 -0.48 -77.90
N GLU A 269 80.88 -1.79 -77.63
CA GLU A 269 81.78 -2.81 -78.18
C GLU A 269 81.65 -2.94 -79.71
N GLN A 270 80.42 -2.87 -80.25
CA GLN A 270 80.23 -2.80 -81.71
C GLN A 270 80.87 -1.55 -82.32
N LEU A 271 80.78 -0.39 -81.64
CA LEU A 271 81.41 0.85 -82.10
C LEU A 271 82.94 0.74 -82.12
N LYS A 272 83.55 0.18 -81.06
CA LYS A 272 85.00 -0.12 -81.02
C LYS A 272 85.43 -1.08 -82.14
N ALA A 273 84.66 -2.14 -82.37
CA ALA A 273 84.94 -3.09 -83.45
C ALA A 273 84.86 -2.45 -84.84
N VAL A 274 83.88 -1.56 -85.07
CA VAL A 274 83.77 -0.78 -86.32
C VAL A 274 84.93 0.21 -86.46
N GLN A 275 85.34 0.88 -85.38
CA GLN A 275 86.49 1.79 -85.38
C GLN A 275 87.80 1.05 -85.72
N ALA A 276 88.10 -0.06 -85.05
CA ALA A 276 89.30 -0.86 -85.32
C ALA A 276 89.30 -1.45 -86.75
N LYS A 277 88.14 -1.85 -87.27
CA LYS A 277 87.98 -2.26 -88.67
C LYS A 277 88.25 -1.10 -89.62
N LEU A 278 87.72 0.09 -89.35
CA LEU A 278 87.93 1.29 -90.17
C LEU A 278 89.39 1.75 -90.16
N GLU A 279 90.10 1.68 -89.03
CA GLU A 279 91.55 1.94 -88.97
C GLU A 279 92.35 0.92 -89.78
N THR A 280 91.94 -0.35 -89.75
CA THR A 280 92.56 -1.43 -90.56
C THR A 280 92.35 -1.19 -92.06
N GLU A 281 91.14 -0.83 -92.48
CA GLU A 281 90.81 -0.51 -93.88
C GLU A 281 91.48 0.79 -94.34
N LEU A 282 91.55 1.82 -93.49
CA LEU A 282 92.27 3.06 -93.76
C LEU A 282 93.78 2.82 -93.94
N ARG A 283 94.36 1.93 -93.12
CA ARG A 283 95.77 1.54 -93.24
C ARG A 283 96.02 0.78 -94.54
N ALA A 284 95.18 -0.20 -94.88
CA ALA A 284 95.28 -0.91 -96.15
C ALA A 284 95.22 0.05 -97.35
N ALA A 285 94.29 1.00 -97.34
CA ALA A 285 94.18 2.02 -98.39
C ALA A 285 95.39 2.99 -98.43
N GLN A 286 96.06 3.24 -97.30
CA GLN A 286 97.31 4.01 -97.25
C GLN A 286 98.50 3.21 -97.81
N ASP A 287 98.54 1.90 -97.55
CA ASP A 287 99.57 1.00 -98.09
C ASP A 287 99.38 0.81 -99.62
N GLU A 288 98.15 0.61 -100.11
CA GLU A 288 97.83 0.61 -101.56
C GLU A 288 98.19 1.94 -102.23
N LEU A 289 97.88 3.08 -101.60
CA LEU A 289 98.26 4.40 -102.10
C LEU A 289 99.78 4.62 -102.10
N SER A 290 100.52 3.97 -101.21
CA SER A 290 101.98 3.97 -101.16
C SER A 290 102.58 3.10 -102.28
N GLU A 291 101.96 1.96 -102.57
CA GLU A 291 102.35 1.06 -103.65
C GLU A 291 102.09 1.68 -105.03
N SER A 292 100.88 2.19 -105.28
CA SER A 292 100.53 2.84 -106.55
C SER A 292 101.37 4.11 -106.81
N LYS A 293 101.83 4.82 -105.76
CA LYS A 293 102.84 5.89 -105.92
C LYS A 293 104.18 5.38 -106.45
N LYS A 294 104.66 4.21 -106.00
CA LYS A 294 105.89 3.60 -106.53
C LYS A 294 105.70 3.20 -108.01
N GLU A 295 104.54 2.67 -108.37
CA GLU A 295 104.21 2.34 -109.76
C GLU A 295 104.21 3.60 -110.65
N VAL A 296 103.66 4.72 -110.17
CA VAL A 296 103.68 6.01 -110.88
C VAL A 296 105.11 6.55 -111.06
N GLU A 297 105.98 6.45 -110.05
CA GLU A 297 107.40 6.83 -110.22
C GLU A 297 108.16 5.88 -111.17
N ALA A 298 107.86 4.58 -111.15
CA ALA A 298 108.42 3.62 -112.11
C ALA A 298 107.95 3.91 -113.55
N ALA A 299 106.67 4.28 -113.74
CA ALA A 299 106.13 4.70 -115.03
C ALA A 299 106.78 5.99 -115.53
N LYS A 300 107.01 6.99 -114.66
CA LYS A 300 107.79 8.19 -115.01
C LYS A 300 109.21 7.85 -115.46
N ALA A 301 109.89 6.93 -114.79
CA ALA A 301 111.22 6.49 -115.20
C ALA A 301 111.21 5.85 -116.60
N GLN A 302 110.18 5.05 -116.92
CA GLN A 302 110.00 4.53 -118.28
C GLN A 302 109.72 5.62 -119.33
N VAL A 303 108.95 6.66 -118.99
CA VAL A 303 108.72 7.81 -119.89
C VAL A 303 110.04 8.52 -120.22
N VAL A 304 110.89 8.79 -119.22
CA VAL A 304 112.21 9.42 -119.44
C VAL A 304 113.12 8.54 -120.33
N GLU A 305 113.04 7.21 -120.22
CA GLU A 305 113.80 6.32 -121.11
C GLU A 305 113.23 6.29 -122.55
N LEU A 306 111.91 6.46 -122.72
CA LEU A 306 111.27 6.60 -124.03
C LEU A 306 111.60 7.96 -124.68
N GLU A 307 111.61 9.05 -123.92
CA GLU A 307 112.04 10.37 -124.39
C GLU A 307 113.51 10.34 -124.87
N LYS A 308 114.39 9.63 -124.15
CA LYS A 308 115.77 9.42 -124.59
C LYS A 308 115.84 8.66 -125.93
N LYS A 309 115.10 7.57 -126.09
CA LYS A 309 115.04 6.80 -127.34
C LYS A 309 114.48 7.62 -128.51
N LEU A 310 113.56 8.55 -128.23
CA LEU A 310 113.02 9.49 -129.22
C LEU A 310 114.05 10.55 -129.64
N ALA A 311 114.89 11.03 -128.71
CA ALA A 311 116.01 11.91 -129.02
C ALA A 311 117.06 11.22 -129.90
N ASP A 312 117.47 10.00 -129.53
CA ASP A 312 118.43 9.19 -130.31
C ASP A 312 117.95 8.97 -131.76
N ALA A 313 116.65 8.65 -131.93
CA ALA A 313 116.02 8.51 -133.25
C ALA A 313 115.97 9.83 -134.05
N SER A 314 115.79 10.97 -133.38
CA SER A 314 115.77 12.29 -134.02
C SER A 314 117.15 12.68 -134.57
N SER A 315 118.23 12.36 -133.86
CA SER A 315 119.60 12.54 -134.37
C SER A 315 119.90 11.66 -135.59
N ALA A 316 119.37 10.44 -135.65
CA ALA A 316 119.51 9.59 -136.84
C ALA A 316 118.81 10.19 -138.06
N SER A 317 117.59 10.73 -137.89
CA SER A 317 116.84 11.40 -138.97
C SER A 317 117.55 12.65 -139.52
N SER A 318 118.20 13.43 -138.65
CA SER A 318 118.93 14.64 -139.07
C SER A 318 120.07 14.36 -140.05
N ASN A 319 120.79 13.24 -139.88
CA ASN A 319 121.94 12.91 -140.73
C ASN A 319 121.53 12.57 -142.16
N SER A 320 120.46 11.80 -142.35
CA SER A 320 119.93 11.49 -143.69
C SER A 320 119.33 12.71 -144.39
N ALA A 321 118.86 13.73 -143.65
CA ALA A 321 118.40 14.98 -144.25
C ALA A 321 119.54 15.76 -144.93
N THR A 322 120.75 15.75 -144.36
CA THR A 322 121.95 16.36 -144.99
C THR A 322 122.43 15.62 -146.25
N GLU A 323 122.29 14.29 -146.29
CA GLU A 323 122.59 13.50 -147.49
C GLU A 323 121.58 13.82 -148.62
N LEU A 324 120.29 13.93 -148.28
CA LEU A 324 119.22 14.27 -149.21
C LEU A 324 119.41 15.69 -149.82
N ALA A 325 119.76 16.68 -148.99
CA ALA A 325 120.02 18.04 -149.45
C ALA A 325 121.19 18.11 -150.45
N THR A 326 122.23 17.29 -150.25
CA THR A 326 123.39 17.19 -151.15
C THR A 326 123.00 16.61 -152.51
N ALA A 327 122.05 15.66 -152.55
CA ALA A 327 121.50 15.14 -153.80
C ALA A 327 120.63 16.17 -154.54
N GLN A 328 119.79 16.93 -153.81
CA GLN A 328 118.89 17.93 -154.41
C GLN A 328 119.62 19.12 -155.04
N ALA A 329 120.74 19.57 -154.45
CA ALA A 329 121.56 20.66 -155.00
C ALA A 329 122.05 20.38 -156.44
N ASN A 330 122.40 19.13 -156.74
CA ASN A 330 122.85 18.72 -158.09
C ASN A 330 121.71 18.69 -159.13
N ALA A 331 120.45 18.56 -158.71
CA ALA A 331 119.31 18.61 -159.61
C ALA A 331 118.94 20.05 -160.00
N ALA A 332 118.91 20.97 -159.02
CA ALA A 332 118.53 22.36 -159.23
C ALA A 332 119.42 23.10 -160.25
N ALA A 333 120.72 22.82 -160.26
CA ALA A 333 121.69 23.41 -161.18
C ALA A 333 121.45 23.08 -162.68
N LEU A 334 120.61 22.08 -162.98
CA LEU A 334 120.17 21.76 -164.35
C LEU A 334 118.86 22.46 -164.73
N GLU A 335 117.96 22.72 -163.77
CA GLU A 335 116.68 23.41 -164.03
C GLU A 335 116.82 24.94 -164.15
N GLU A 336 117.79 25.56 -163.47
CA GLU A 336 117.92 27.03 -163.46
C GLU A 336 118.09 27.62 -164.88
N LYS A 337 118.84 26.91 -165.75
CA LYS A 337 119.03 27.25 -167.18
C LYS A 337 117.73 27.22 -168.01
N LEU A 338 116.64 26.68 -167.48
CA LEU A 338 115.34 26.60 -168.17
C LEU A 338 114.44 27.81 -167.85
N LYS A 339 114.56 28.40 -166.65
CA LYS A 339 113.59 29.40 -166.14
C LYS A 339 113.89 30.85 -166.52
N GLU A 340 115.12 31.19 -166.89
CA GLU A 340 115.48 32.54 -167.36
C GLU A 340 114.71 32.95 -168.64
N ALA A 341 114.19 31.98 -169.40
CA ALA A 341 113.33 32.22 -170.56
C ALA A 341 111.87 32.58 -170.23
N ALA A 342 111.39 32.31 -169.01
CA ALA A 342 109.95 32.27 -168.67
C ALA A 342 109.41 33.50 -167.94
N ALA A 343 110.26 34.38 -167.40
CA ALA A 343 109.89 35.51 -166.54
C ALA A 343 109.28 36.71 -167.33
N LYS A 344 108.27 36.46 -168.17
CA LYS A 344 107.80 37.40 -169.20
C LYS A 344 106.28 37.48 -169.41
N TYR A 345 105.45 36.94 -168.50
CA TYR A 345 104.01 36.78 -168.79
C TYR A 345 102.96 36.94 -167.67
N GLU A 346 103.29 36.92 -166.36
CA GLU A 346 102.25 36.80 -165.31
C GLU A 346 102.07 38.09 -164.48
N THR A 347 100.91 38.76 -164.59
CA THR A 347 100.65 40.11 -163.99
C THR A 347 99.14 40.41 -163.64
N ASP A 348 98.22 39.42 -163.50
CA ASP A 348 96.72 39.63 -163.51
C ASP A 348 95.82 38.96 -162.35
N LEU A 349 94.74 39.63 -161.77
CA LEU A 349 93.45 39.22 -161.01
C LEU A 349 93.27 38.88 -159.43
N ARG A 350 92.07 39.12 -158.73
CA ARG A 350 91.70 38.86 -157.22
C ARG A 350 90.31 39.39 -156.56
N ALA A 351 89.49 38.68 -155.67
CA ALA A 351 88.21 39.16 -154.88
C ALA A 351 87.33 38.20 -153.81
N ALA A 352 86.42 38.62 -152.75
CA ALA A 352 85.09 38.03 -151.99
C ALA A 352 84.64 38.05 -150.32
N LYS A 353 83.31 37.99 -149.72
CA LYS A 353 82.67 37.91 -148.19
C LYS A 353 81.03 37.58 -147.87
N ASP A 354 80.06 37.51 -146.77
CA ASP A 354 79.58 37.53 -145.20
C ASP A 354 77.98 37.11 -144.80
N GLU A 355 77.03 37.08 -143.68
CA GLU A 355 76.63 37.08 -142.08
C GLU A 355 74.98 37.02 -141.63
N ALA A 356 74.06 36.93 -140.49
CA ALA A 356 73.60 36.53 -138.97
C ALA A 356 71.97 36.75 -138.50
N ALA A 357 71.07 36.64 -137.35
CA ALA A 357 70.59 36.05 -135.91
C ALA A 357 69.07 36.55 -135.26
N SER A 358 68.18 36.35 -134.12
CA SER A 358 67.55 35.45 -132.91
C SER A 358 66.30 35.98 -131.85
N SER A 359 65.36 35.26 -131.01
CA SER A 359 64.25 35.74 -129.88
C SER A 359 63.19 34.79 -128.93
N SER A 360 62.33 35.17 -127.80
CA SER A 360 61.15 34.41 -126.93
C SER A 360 60.27 34.97 -125.58
N GLU A 361 59.10 34.37 -124.93
CA GLU A 361 58.43 34.31 -123.42
C GLU A 361 56.84 34.56 -122.83
N ARG A 362 56.25 34.00 -121.63
CA ARG A 362 55.12 34.40 -120.49
C ARG A 362 53.61 33.76 -120.01
N GLY A 363 52.91 33.93 -118.74
CA GLY A 363 51.46 33.46 -118.17
C GLY A 363 50.73 33.75 -116.65
N ILE A 364 49.40 33.40 -116.19
CA ILE A 364 48.56 33.65 -114.80
C ILE A 364 47.07 32.88 -114.46
N ALA A 365 46.00 32.81 -113.48
CA ALA A 365 45.11 33.38 -112.23
C ALA A 365 44.15 32.35 -111.29
N GLU A 366 42.99 32.37 -110.39
CA GLU A 366 41.79 33.15 -109.62
C GLU A 366 40.86 32.44 -108.37
N VAL A 367 39.67 32.90 -107.70
CA VAL A 367 38.78 32.33 -106.45
C VAL A 367 37.24 32.85 -105.95
N LYS A 368 36.35 32.27 -104.97
CA LYS A 368 34.85 32.57 -104.40
C LYS A 368 34.28 32.00 -102.92
N ALA A 369 33.06 32.00 -102.15
CA ALA A 369 31.57 32.55 -101.86
C ALA A 369 30.67 32.09 -100.49
N LYS A 370 29.37 32.53 -100.06
CA LYS A 370 28.39 32.16 -98.82
C LYS A 370 26.83 32.72 -98.70
N HIS A 371 25.84 32.21 -97.85
CA HIS A 371 24.56 32.80 -97.13
C HIS A 371 23.03 32.34 -97.31
N GLU A 372 22.07 32.91 -96.49
CA GLU A 372 20.54 32.81 -96.33
C GLU A 372 19.91 31.60 -95.52
N ALA A 373 18.83 31.64 -94.68
CA ALA A 373 17.82 32.64 -94.17
C ALA A 373 17.24 32.27 -92.76
N GLU A 374 16.44 33.15 -92.10
CA GLU A 374 15.78 32.94 -90.76
C GLU A 374 14.24 33.16 -90.77
N LEU A 375 13.59 33.01 -89.59
CA LEU A 375 12.25 33.50 -89.16
C LEU A 375 11.02 32.56 -89.27
N GLN A 376 10.58 31.99 -88.13
CA GLN A 376 9.16 31.76 -87.79
C GLN A 376 9.01 31.55 -86.26
N SER A 377 8.22 32.39 -85.56
CA SER A 377 8.12 32.36 -84.09
C SER A 377 6.67 32.46 -83.55
N ALA A 378 6.36 31.62 -82.56
CA ALA A 378 5.42 31.82 -81.46
C ALA A 378 4.08 32.58 -81.72
N LYS A 379 3.04 31.80 -82.02
CA LYS A 379 1.58 31.99 -81.84
C LYS A 379 0.94 30.60 -82.10
N ASP A 380 -0.08 30.10 -81.40
CA ASP A 380 -1.15 30.71 -80.60
C ASP A 380 -1.20 30.11 -79.17
N ALA A 381 -1.58 30.85 -78.10
CA ALA A 381 -2.94 31.03 -77.55
C ALA A 381 -3.80 29.73 -77.49
N ALA A 382 -4.19 29.12 -76.36
CA ALA A 382 -4.64 29.58 -75.03
C ALA A 382 -6.16 29.90 -74.91
N ALA A 383 -7.01 28.86 -75.01
CA ALA A 383 -8.42 28.80 -74.54
C ALA A 383 -8.94 27.35 -74.67
N ALA A 384 -9.98 26.86 -73.98
CA ALA A 384 -10.56 27.18 -72.67
C ALA A 384 -11.56 26.06 -72.23
N THR A 385 -11.84 25.96 -70.93
CA THR A 385 -13.11 25.48 -70.30
C THR A 385 -13.98 24.40 -70.97
N GLU A 386 -14.05 23.21 -70.36
CA GLU A 386 -15.25 22.64 -69.70
C GLU A 386 -14.75 21.45 -68.80
N LYS A 387 -15.04 21.36 -67.48
CA LYS A 387 -16.29 20.91 -66.81
C LYS A 387 -16.39 19.38 -66.76
N GLU A 388 -16.84 18.71 -65.69
CA GLU A 388 -17.40 19.08 -64.37
C GLU A 388 -16.49 18.44 -63.28
N LEU A 389 -16.25 19.01 -62.09
CA LEU A 389 -17.21 19.24 -60.98
C LEU A 389 -18.02 17.99 -60.59
N ALA A 390 -17.33 17.05 -59.94
CA ALA A 390 -17.86 16.13 -58.93
C ALA A 390 -16.69 15.89 -57.96
N GLU A 391 -16.63 16.41 -56.73
CA GLU A 391 -17.58 16.21 -55.62
C GLU A 391 -17.98 14.73 -55.50
N THR A 392 -17.77 14.01 -54.39
CA THR A 392 -17.75 14.45 -52.99
C THR A 392 -17.00 13.43 -52.12
N LYS A 393 -16.55 13.85 -50.92
CA LYS A 393 -15.88 13.01 -49.88
C LYS A 393 -14.43 12.64 -50.28
N SER A 394 -13.41 12.70 -49.44
CA SER A 394 -13.31 12.88 -47.98
C SER A 394 -11.94 13.57 -47.70
N LYS A 395 -11.63 14.23 -46.56
CA LYS A 395 -12.18 14.17 -45.19
C LYS A 395 -11.67 15.37 -44.36
N GLN A 396 -12.30 15.65 -43.21
CA GLN A 396 -11.76 16.39 -42.04
C GLN A 396 -11.20 17.83 -42.22
N ALA A 397 -12.05 18.83 -41.93
CA ALA A 397 -11.66 20.14 -41.38
C ALA A 397 -12.89 20.92 -40.84
N ALA A 398 -13.56 20.46 -39.76
CA ALA A 398 -14.78 21.12 -39.25
C ALA A 398 -15.17 20.78 -37.78
N ASP A 399 -14.21 20.61 -36.86
CA ASP A 399 -14.46 20.23 -35.45
C ASP A 399 -15.03 21.36 -34.56
N VAL A 400 -16.09 22.03 -35.03
CA VAL A 400 -16.64 23.27 -34.41
C VAL A 400 -18.13 23.15 -34.03
N GLN A 401 -18.90 22.24 -34.67
CA GLN A 401 -20.35 22.15 -34.49
C GLN A 401 -20.80 21.13 -33.41
N ALA A 402 -19.91 20.67 -32.54
CA ALA A 402 -20.23 19.77 -31.42
C ALA A 402 -20.41 20.49 -30.06
N ALA A 403 -20.02 21.77 -29.96
CA ALA A 403 -19.95 22.50 -28.70
C ALA A 403 -21.16 23.41 -28.41
N LYS A 404 -22.21 23.38 -29.26
CA LYS A 404 -23.29 24.39 -29.24
C LYS A 404 -24.66 23.87 -28.78
N ASP A 405 -24.93 22.58 -28.98
CA ASP A 405 -26.26 22.01 -28.76
C ASP A 405 -26.47 21.46 -27.33
N ALA A 406 -25.41 21.44 -26.51
CA ALA A 406 -25.47 21.06 -25.09
C ALA A 406 -26.18 22.09 -24.19
N ALA A 407 -26.35 23.33 -24.66
CA ALA A 407 -26.95 24.42 -23.87
C ALA A 407 -28.49 24.36 -23.78
N ALA A 408 -29.17 23.66 -24.71
CA ALA A 408 -30.63 23.68 -24.83
C ALA A 408 -31.37 22.73 -23.86
N ALA A 409 -30.64 21.91 -23.09
CA ALA A 409 -31.23 20.88 -22.23
C ALA A 409 -31.59 21.35 -20.81
N ALA A 410 -31.04 22.48 -20.34
CA ALA A 410 -31.14 22.91 -18.94
C ALA A 410 -32.44 23.68 -18.61
N GLU A 411 -33.08 24.31 -19.61
CA GLU A 411 -34.16 25.29 -19.38
C GLU A 411 -35.54 24.64 -19.15
N LYS A 412 -35.72 23.38 -19.58
CA LYS A 412 -37.03 22.71 -19.57
C LYS A 412 -37.46 22.14 -18.21
N GLN A 413 -36.53 21.88 -17.28
CA GLN A 413 -36.88 21.27 -15.98
C GLN A 413 -37.30 22.27 -14.87
N LEU A 414 -37.36 23.58 -15.17
CA LEU A 414 -37.73 24.60 -14.19
C LEU A 414 -39.25 24.89 -14.12
N GLU A 415 -40.02 24.44 -15.12
CA GLU A 415 -41.41 24.87 -15.33
C GLU A 415 -42.44 23.87 -14.77
N GLU A 416 -42.16 22.57 -14.83
CA GLU A 416 -43.06 21.50 -14.36
C GLU A 416 -43.26 21.50 -12.82
N ALA A 417 -42.30 22.05 -12.06
CA ALA A 417 -42.32 22.10 -10.60
C ALA A 417 -43.35 23.07 -9.97
N LYS A 418 -44.05 23.89 -10.77
CA LYS A 418 -45.00 24.90 -10.25
C LYS A 418 -46.48 24.51 -10.35
N ALA A 419 -46.83 23.51 -11.16
CA ALA A 419 -48.23 23.17 -11.43
C ALA A 419 -48.90 22.27 -10.35
N ALA A 420 -48.11 21.53 -9.57
CA ALA A 420 -48.62 20.49 -8.67
C ALA A 420 -49.19 21.01 -7.34
N HIS A 421 -48.79 22.20 -6.87
CA HIS A 421 -49.04 22.65 -5.49
C HIS A 421 -50.40 23.38 -5.31
N GLU A 422 -51.12 23.69 -6.39
CA GLU A 422 -52.33 24.54 -6.32
C GLU A 422 -53.65 23.74 -6.29
N SER A 423 -53.65 22.46 -6.70
CA SER A 423 -54.86 21.62 -6.76
C SER A 423 -55.30 21.04 -5.41
N GLU A 424 -54.35 20.59 -4.58
CA GLU A 424 -54.66 19.83 -3.36
C GLU A 424 -55.28 20.67 -2.24
N LEU A 425 -54.92 21.95 -2.13
CA LEU A 425 -55.39 22.84 -1.05
C LEU A 425 -56.90 23.13 -1.11
N LYS A 426 -57.55 22.88 -2.26
CA LYS A 426 -58.94 23.29 -2.51
C LYS A 426 -59.98 22.23 -2.16
N ALA A 427 -59.64 20.95 -2.20
CA ALA A 427 -60.59 19.85 -1.97
C ALA A 427 -60.97 19.66 -0.48
N ALA A 428 -60.11 20.06 0.45
CA ALA A 428 -60.20 19.71 1.87
C ALA A 428 -61.18 20.58 2.71
N LYS A 429 -62.06 21.39 2.11
CA LYS A 429 -62.83 22.43 2.84
C LYS A 429 -64.36 22.44 2.69
N GLU A 430 -64.96 21.61 1.83
CA GLU A 430 -66.39 21.74 1.47
C GLU A 430 -67.26 20.49 1.75
N ALA A 431 -66.85 19.62 2.70
CA ALA A 431 -67.51 18.34 2.96
C ALA A 431 -67.84 18.06 4.46
N ALA A 432 -68.25 19.08 5.23
CA ALA A 432 -68.32 18.99 6.71
C ALA A 432 -69.62 19.53 7.35
N ALA A 433 -70.78 19.44 6.68
CA ALA A 433 -71.96 20.24 7.06
C ALA A 433 -73.37 19.61 6.95
N ALA A 434 -73.55 18.36 6.46
CA ALA A 434 -74.83 17.96 5.86
C ALA A 434 -75.47 16.62 6.29
N ASP A 435 -74.95 15.91 7.29
CA ASP A 435 -75.63 14.74 7.88
C ASP A 435 -75.45 14.73 9.40
N LYS A 436 -76.51 14.33 10.15
CA LYS A 436 -76.44 14.14 11.61
C LYS A 436 -77.60 13.39 12.29
N GLU A 437 -78.62 12.95 11.56
CA GLU A 437 -79.79 12.27 12.13
C GLU A 437 -79.93 10.81 11.65
N LYS A 438 -79.17 10.43 10.62
CA LYS A 438 -78.96 9.03 10.20
C LYS A 438 -77.88 8.34 11.06
N ASP A 439 -76.95 9.12 11.60
CA ASP A 439 -75.73 8.67 12.30
C ASP A 439 -76.00 7.69 13.44
N LEU A 440 -77.05 7.87 14.25
CA LEU A 440 -77.15 7.16 15.54
C LEU A 440 -77.45 5.66 15.42
N ALA A 441 -78.02 5.21 14.30
CA ALA A 441 -78.25 3.79 14.01
C ALA A 441 -77.01 3.17 13.34
N ASP A 442 -76.49 3.84 12.31
CA ASP A 442 -75.30 3.37 11.58
C ASP A 442 -74.06 3.36 12.48
N ALA A 443 -73.87 4.34 13.37
CA ALA A 443 -72.76 4.40 14.31
C ALA A 443 -72.69 3.17 15.23
N LYS A 444 -73.82 2.50 15.52
CA LYS A 444 -73.81 1.29 16.36
C LYS A 444 -73.39 0.05 15.56
N SER A 445 -73.79 -0.06 14.29
CA SER A 445 -73.31 -1.10 13.38
C SER A 445 -71.85 -0.86 12.94
N ALA A 446 -71.47 0.41 12.79
CA ALA A 446 -70.09 0.83 12.56
C ALA A 446 -69.25 0.44 13.77
N GLN A 447 -69.59 0.85 14.99
CA GLN A 447 -68.82 0.52 16.19
C GLN A 447 -68.63 -1.00 16.39
N GLU A 448 -69.64 -1.84 16.12
CA GLU A 448 -69.48 -3.30 16.23
C GLU A 448 -68.59 -3.90 15.13
N SER A 449 -68.66 -3.38 13.90
CA SER A 449 -67.78 -3.79 12.80
C SER A 449 -66.37 -3.20 12.88
N GLU A 450 -66.21 -1.99 13.42
CA GLU A 450 -64.93 -1.35 13.76
C GLU A 450 -64.23 -2.06 14.91
N VAL A 451 -64.93 -2.43 15.99
CA VAL A 451 -64.34 -3.23 17.08
C VAL A 451 -63.91 -4.60 16.58
N LYS A 452 -64.68 -5.22 15.67
CA LYS A 452 -64.26 -6.46 15.02
C LYS A 452 -63.04 -6.25 14.13
N ALA A 453 -63.05 -5.25 13.24
CA ALA A 453 -61.95 -4.97 12.30
C ALA A 453 -60.67 -4.54 13.03
N ALA A 454 -60.78 -3.73 14.08
CA ALA A 454 -59.67 -3.34 14.95
C ALA A 454 -59.09 -4.54 15.70
N LYS A 455 -59.92 -5.51 16.10
CA LYS A 455 -59.44 -6.76 16.70
C LYS A 455 -58.74 -7.65 15.66
N GLU A 456 -59.34 -7.86 14.50
CA GLU A 456 -58.72 -8.66 13.41
C GLU A 456 -57.42 -7.99 12.89
N ALA A 457 -57.35 -6.65 12.91
CA ALA A 457 -56.13 -5.89 12.63
C ALA A 457 -55.08 -6.04 13.75
N ALA A 458 -55.46 -5.93 15.03
CA ALA A 458 -54.55 -6.09 16.16
C ALA A 458 -54.01 -7.53 16.28
N ASP A 459 -54.85 -8.55 16.07
CA ASP A 459 -54.44 -9.96 16.01
C ASP A 459 -53.47 -10.20 14.82
N LYS A 460 -53.67 -9.50 13.70
CA LYS A 460 -52.74 -9.52 12.55
C LYS A 460 -51.42 -8.80 12.86
N GLU A 461 -51.43 -7.61 13.45
CA GLU A 461 -50.20 -6.91 13.86
C GLU A 461 -49.41 -7.73 14.88
N LEU A 462 -50.09 -8.45 15.80
CA LEU A 462 -49.43 -9.39 16.72
C LEU A 462 -48.79 -10.58 16.01
N ALA A 463 -49.41 -11.09 14.93
CA ALA A 463 -48.84 -12.15 14.11
C ALA A 463 -47.65 -11.64 13.27
N ASP A 464 -47.76 -10.46 12.66
CA ASP A 464 -46.67 -9.83 11.89
C ASP A 464 -45.49 -9.44 12.80
N ALA A 465 -45.75 -8.92 14.01
CA ALA A 465 -44.73 -8.59 15.01
C ALA A 465 -44.00 -9.83 15.54
N ARG A 466 -44.71 -10.94 15.80
CA ARG A 466 -44.08 -12.24 16.12
C ARG A 466 -43.23 -12.76 14.97
N SER A 467 -43.73 -12.65 13.73
CA SER A 467 -42.98 -13.04 12.52
C SER A 467 -41.73 -12.18 12.30
N ALA A 468 -41.76 -10.91 12.74
CA ALA A 468 -40.60 -10.02 12.73
C ALA A 468 -39.60 -10.36 13.85
N GLN A 469 -40.09 -10.68 15.06
CA GLN A 469 -39.25 -11.13 16.17
C GLN A 469 -38.53 -12.44 15.84
N GLU A 470 -39.22 -13.44 15.31
CA GLU A 470 -38.63 -14.73 14.93
C GLU A 470 -37.56 -14.59 13.84
N ARG A 471 -37.74 -13.65 12.89
CA ARG A 471 -36.70 -13.27 11.93
C ARG A 471 -35.51 -12.60 12.60
N ALA A 472 -35.74 -11.62 13.47
CA ALA A 472 -34.66 -10.92 14.19
C ALA A 472 -33.84 -11.87 15.10
N GLU A 473 -34.49 -12.84 15.75
CA GLU A 473 -33.81 -13.87 16.54
C GLU A 473 -32.98 -14.81 15.67
N LYS A 474 -33.48 -15.19 14.48
CA LYS A 474 -32.73 -15.97 13.49
C LYS A 474 -31.53 -15.21 12.91
N GLU A 475 -31.71 -13.94 12.53
CA GLU A 475 -30.63 -13.07 12.04
C GLU A 475 -29.58 -12.83 13.13
N LEU A 476 -29.98 -12.68 14.39
CA LEU A 476 -29.07 -12.57 15.53
C LEU A 476 -28.28 -13.88 15.78
N ALA A 477 -28.89 -15.04 15.55
CA ALA A 477 -28.20 -16.33 15.63
C ALA A 477 -27.18 -16.51 14.48
N GLU A 478 -27.55 -16.14 13.26
CA GLU A 478 -26.65 -16.17 12.09
C GLU A 478 -25.48 -15.18 12.24
N ALA A 479 -25.73 -13.98 12.76
CA ALA A 479 -24.68 -13.00 13.06
C ALA A 479 -23.70 -13.48 14.15
N LYS A 480 -24.18 -14.23 15.16
CA LYS A 480 -23.31 -14.86 16.18
C LYS A 480 -22.45 -15.96 15.58
N ALA A 481 -23.03 -16.85 14.78
CA ALA A 481 -22.28 -17.91 14.10
C ALA A 481 -21.23 -17.35 13.13
N ALA A 482 -21.56 -16.29 12.38
CA ALA A 482 -20.61 -15.57 11.52
C ALA A 482 -19.47 -14.93 12.33
N LYS A 483 -19.76 -14.38 13.53
CA LYS A 483 -18.74 -13.85 14.43
C LYS A 483 -17.80 -14.95 14.95
N GLU A 484 -18.34 -16.09 15.42
CA GLU A 484 -17.51 -17.20 15.90
C GLU A 484 -16.62 -17.79 14.79
N ALA A 485 -17.12 -17.84 13.55
CA ALA A 485 -16.31 -18.22 12.39
C ALA A 485 -15.17 -17.22 12.13
N ALA A 486 -15.46 -15.91 12.14
CA ALA A 486 -14.45 -14.86 11.95
C ALA A 486 -13.40 -14.81 13.09
N ASP A 487 -13.82 -14.98 14.35
CA ASP A 487 -12.91 -15.08 15.50
C ASP A 487 -11.99 -16.31 15.38
N LYS A 488 -12.50 -17.43 14.84
CA LYS A 488 -11.71 -18.64 14.55
C LYS A 488 -10.71 -18.43 13.41
N GLU A 489 -11.13 -17.87 12.28
CA GLU A 489 -10.21 -17.56 11.17
C GLU A 489 -9.12 -16.58 11.60
N LEU A 490 -9.47 -15.58 12.42
CA LEU A 490 -8.51 -14.63 13.00
C LEU A 490 -7.48 -15.30 13.93
N ALA A 491 -7.89 -16.34 14.68
CA ALA A 491 -6.98 -17.11 15.53
C ALA A 491 -6.05 -18.01 14.69
N GLU A 492 -6.59 -18.69 13.68
CA GLU A 492 -5.81 -19.53 12.75
C GLU A 492 -4.78 -18.68 11.97
N ALA A 493 -5.20 -17.54 11.42
CA ALA A 493 -4.32 -16.58 10.74
C ALA A 493 -3.20 -16.04 11.63
N LYS A 494 -3.48 -15.73 12.91
CA LYS A 494 -2.44 -15.32 13.88
C LYS A 494 -1.42 -16.42 14.12
N SER A 495 -1.86 -17.67 14.29
CA SER A 495 -0.94 -18.81 14.47
C SER A 495 -0.05 -19.06 13.25
N ALA A 496 -0.58 -18.86 12.03
CA ALA A 496 0.19 -18.94 10.80
C ALA A 496 1.23 -17.83 10.71
N GLN A 497 0.84 -16.58 11.00
CA GLN A 497 1.73 -15.43 11.01
C GLN A 497 2.86 -15.56 12.07
N GLU A 498 2.55 -16.11 13.24
CA GLU A 498 3.54 -16.35 14.30
C GLU A 498 4.53 -17.48 13.92
N ALA A 499 4.06 -18.51 13.21
CA ALA A 499 4.91 -19.55 12.63
C ALA A 499 5.82 -19.02 11.50
N GLU A 500 5.30 -18.18 10.60
CA GLU A 500 6.10 -17.50 9.57
C GLU A 500 7.13 -16.55 10.18
N LEU A 501 6.75 -15.75 11.19
CA LEU A 501 7.66 -14.86 11.90
C LEU A 501 8.80 -15.63 12.57
N LYS A 502 8.53 -16.83 13.10
CA LYS A 502 9.56 -17.72 13.63
C LYS A 502 10.46 -18.25 12.52
N ALA A 503 9.90 -18.80 11.45
CA ALA A 503 10.67 -19.31 10.33
C ALA A 503 11.58 -18.24 9.68
N ALA A 504 11.10 -17.00 9.59
CA ALA A 504 11.88 -15.86 9.12
C ALA A 504 13.04 -15.49 10.07
N LYS A 505 12.86 -15.58 11.39
CA LYS A 505 13.94 -15.39 12.38
C LYS A 505 14.98 -16.50 12.31
N ASP A 506 14.53 -17.76 12.24
CA ASP A 506 15.40 -18.93 12.14
C ASP A 506 16.23 -18.87 10.84
N ALA A 507 15.62 -18.44 9.73
CA ALA A 507 16.31 -18.20 8.45
C ALA A 507 17.28 -17.00 8.49
N ALA A 508 16.94 -15.90 9.18
CA ALA A 508 17.82 -14.75 9.34
C ALA A 508 19.09 -15.10 10.14
N ALA A 509 18.94 -15.87 11.23
CA ALA A 509 20.08 -16.36 12.02
C ALA A 509 20.99 -17.31 11.22
N ALA A 510 20.41 -18.16 10.37
CA ALA A 510 21.17 -19.01 9.45
C ALA A 510 21.94 -18.18 8.41
N ALA A 511 21.33 -17.13 7.85
CA ALA A 511 21.98 -16.23 6.90
C ALA A 511 23.11 -15.40 7.54
N GLU A 512 22.93 -14.94 8.79
CA GLU A 512 23.97 -14.23 9.55
C GLU A 512 25.16 -15.15 9.87
N THR A 513 24.90 -16.42 10.19
CA THR A 513 25.93 -17.45 10.40
C THR A 513 26.73 -17.69 9.12
N ALA A 514 26.05 -17.92 7.98
CA ALA A 514 26.69 -18.13 6.69
C ALA A 514 27.50 -16.90 6.22
N LEU A 515 27.04 -15.68 6.55
CA LEU A 515 27.80 -14.44 6.29
C LEU A 515 29.09 -14.36 7.12
N ALA A 516 29.08 -14.86 8.36
CA ALA A 516 30.26 -14.92 9.21
C ALA A 516 31.27 -15.98 8.71
N GLU A 517 30.80 -17.16 8.32
CA GLU A 517 31.63 -18.21 7.72
C GLU A 517 32.27 -17.76 6.40
N ALA A 518 31.50 -17.13 5.51
CA ALA A 518 32.01 -16.58 4.24
C ALA A 518 33.09 -15.50 4.46
N LYS A 519 32.93 -14.63 5.47
CA LYS A 519 33.95 -13.64 5.85
C LYS A 519 35.23 -14.30 6.38
N ALA A 520 35.11 -15.31 7.24
CA ALA A 520 36.25 -16.04 7.77
C ALA A 520 37.03 -16.78 6.66
N GLN A 521 36.31 -17.39 5.71
CA GLN A 521 36.93 -17.98 4.52
C GLN A 521 37.65 -16.92 3.67
N GLN A 522 36.98 -15.81 3.35
CA GLN A 522 37.60 -14.72 2.56
C GLN A 522 38.85 -14.15 3.23
N GLU A 523 38.85 -13.97 4.56
CA GLU A 523 40.03 -13.53 5.31
C GLU A 523 41.19 -14.53 5.21
N SER A 524 40.90 -15.84 5.27
CA SER A 524 41.91 -16.89 5.09
C SER A 524 42.49 -16.94 3.67
N GLU A 525 41.66 -16.73 2.65
CA GLU A 525 42.08 -16.68 1.25
C GLU A 525 42.93 -15.42 0.95
N VAL A 526 42.53 -14.26 1.49
CA VAL A 526 43.32 -13.01 1.40
C VAL A 526 44.66 -13.13 2.12
N LYS A 527 44.72 -13.87 3.24
CA LYS A 527 45.98 -14.18 3.92
C LYS A 527 46.87 -15.07 3.05
N ALA A 528 46.34 -16.18 2.53
CA ALA A 528 47.09 -17.10 1.67
C ALA A 528 47.61 -16.40 0.40
N ALA A 529 46.81 -15.53 -0.21
CA ALA A 529 47.20 -14.73 -1.38
C ALA A 529 48.35 -13.76 -1.06
N LYS A 530 48.38 -13.14 0.14
CA LYS A 530 49.50 -12.29 0.59
C LYS A 530 50.77 -13.10 0.83
N GLU A 531 50.66 -14.28 1.44
CA GLU A 531 51.80 -15.17 1.69
C GLU A 531 52.40 -15.70 0.36
N ALA A 532 51.55 -16.04 -0.61
CA ALA A 532 51.97 -16.41 -1.97
C ALA A 532 52.61 -15.23 -2.73
N ALA A 533 52.07 -14.01 -2.63
CA ALA A 533 52.64 -12.83 -3.26
C ALA A 533 54.04 -12.50 -2.69
N ALA A 534 54.22 -12.60 -1.37
CA ALA A 534 55.52 -12.39 -0.72
C ALA A 534 56.55 -13.46 -1.12
N ALA A 535 56.13 -14.72 -1.32
CA ALA A 535 56.99 -15.77 -1.85
C ALA A 535 57.43 -15.46 -3.30
N ALA A 536 56.50 -15.07 -4.17
CA ALA A 536 56.81 -14.70 -5.56
C ALA A 536 57.71 -13.46 -5.67
N GLU A 537 57.54 -12.46 -4.78
CA GLU A 537 58.42 -11.29 -4.72
C GLU A 537 59.85 -11.67 -4.29
N LYS A 538 59.99 -12.60 -3.33
CA LYS A 538 61.28 -13.16 -2.93
C LYS A 538 61.95 -13.91 -4.09
N GLU A 539 61.24 -14.83 -4.76
CA GLU A 539 61.76 -15.56 -5.92
C GLU A 539 62.17 -14.61 -7.06
N LEU A 540 61.39 -13.56 -7.33
CA LEU A 540 61.73 -12.52 -8.30
C LEU A 540 63.00 -11.75 -7.91
N SER A 541 63.25 -11.53 -6.62
CA SER A 541 64.48 -10.89 -6.15
C SER A 541 65.71 -11.79 -6.30
N GLU A 542 65.56 -13.10 -6.02
CA GLU A 542 66.63 -14.09 -6.17
C GLU A 542 66.96 -14.33 -7.65
N ALA A 543 65.95 -14.40 -8.52
CA ALA A 543 66.13 -14.48 -9.98
C ALA A 543 66.82 -13.24 -10.57
N LYS A 544 66.53 -12.03 -10.07
CA LYS A 544 67.22 -10.80 -10.49
C LYS A 544 68.71 -10.85 -10.14
N ILE A 545 69.05 -11.28 -8.92
CA ILE A 545 70.45 -11.41 -8.48
C ILE A 545 71.20 -12.45 -9.33
N ALA A 546 70.56 -13.59 -9.63
CA ALA A 546 71.12 -14.61 -10.51
C ALA A 546 71.39 -14.07 -11.93
N HIS A 547 70.41 -13.42 -12.56
CA HIS A 547 70.56 -12.84 -13.90
C HIS A 547 71.59 -11.70 -13.94
N GLU A 548 71.73 -10.89 -12.88
CA GLU A 548 72.77 -9.85 -12.82
C GLU A 548 74.18 -10.47 -12.69
N ALA A 549 74.33 -11.57 -11.95
CA ALA A 549 75.57 -12.34 -11.88
C ALA A 549 75.93 -13.01 -13.22
N GLU A 550 74.97 -13.63 -13.90
CA GLU A 550 75.16 -14.19 -15.25
C GLU A 550 75.54 -13.11 -16.27
N LEU A 551 74.86 -11.95 -16.25
CA LEU A 551 75.15 -10.83 -17.15
C LEU A 551 76.53 -10.20 -16.87
N LYS A 552 77.00 -10.22 -15.63
CA LYS A 552 78.40 -9.87 -15.27
C LYS A 552 79.39 -10.90 -15.82
N SER A 553 79.13 -12.19 -15.61
CA SER A 553 79.97 -13.28 -16.14
C SER A 553 80.06 -13.27 -17.67
N ALA A 554 78.95 -13.01 -18.36
CA ALA A 554 78.90 -12.91 -19.81
C ALA A 554 79.70 -11.70 -20.35
N LYS A 555 79.68 -10.56 -19.64
CA LYS A 555 80.52 -9.40 -19.97
C LYS A 555 82.01 -9.69 -19.77
N GLU A 556 82.37 -10.39 -18.69
CA GLU A 556 83.76 -10.78 -18.40
C GLU A 556 84.28 -11.79 -19.44
N ALA A 557 83.45 -12.75 -19.87
CA ALA A 557 83.76 -13.66 -20.97
C ALA A 557 83.89 -12.94 -22.32
N ALA A 558 82.98 -12.00 -22.64
CA ALA A 558 83.05 -11.21 -23.87
C ALA A 558 84.34 -10.36 -23.93
N ALA A 559 84.70 -9.69 -22.84
CA ALA A 559 85.93 -8.91 -22.76
C ALA A 559 87.20 -9.78 -22.89
N ALA A 560 87.17 -11.02 -22.37
CA ALA A 560 88.25 -11.99 -22.60
C ALA A 560 88.35 -12.38 -24.10
N SER A 561 87.23 -12.68 -24.75
CA SER A 561 87.20 -13.01 -26.19
C SER A 561 87.60 -11.82 -27.08
N GLU A 562 87.26 -10.58 -26.74
CA GLU A 562 87.73 -9.39 -27.45
C GLU A 562 89.25 -9.23 -27.32
N LYS A 563 89.84 -9.54 -26.16
CA LYS A 563 91.29 -9.52 -25.95
C LYS A 563 91.99 -10.61 -26.76
N GLU A 564 91.47 -11.84 -26.78
CA GLU A 564 91.99 -12.91 -27.64
C GLU A 564 91.89 -12.57 -29.13
N LEU A 565 90.79 -11.93 -29.56
CA LEU A 565 90.62 -11.44 -30.93
C LEU A 565 91.63 -10.34 -31.29
N ALA A 566 91.97 -9.46 -30.34
CA ALA A 566 92.98 -8.42 -30.53
C ALA A 566 94.40 -9.03 -30.68
N GLU A 567 94.77 -9.96 -29.80
CA GLU A 567 96.05 -10.68 -29.87
C GLU A 567 96.18 -11.52 -31.15
N ALA A 568 95.09 -12.15 -31.59
CA ALA A 568 95.03 -12.87 -32.86
C ALA A 568 95.22 -11.94 -34.07
N LYS A 569 94.64 -10.72 -34.05
CA LYS A 569 94.83 -9.71 -35.09
C LYS A 569 96.26 -9.17 -35.11
N GLU A 570 96.84 -8.82 -33.97
CA GLU A 570 98.22 -8.35 -33.87
C GLU A 570 99.21 -9.41 -34.38
N LYS A 571 98.99 -10.68 -34.02
CA LYS A 571 99.74 -11.81 -34.56
C LYS A 571 99.61 -11.91 -36.08
N GLN A 572 98.39 -11.87 -36.62
CA GLN A 572 98.16 -11.95 -38.06
C GLN A 572 98.75 -10.75 -38.83
N GLU A 573 98.72 -9.55 -38.25
CA GLU A 573 99.35 -8.36 -38.83
C GLU A 573 100.87 -8.47 -38.82
N SER A 574 101.47 -9.03 -37.76
CA SER A 574 102.91 -9.32 -37.72
C SER A 574 103.33 -10.37 -38.77
N GLU A 575 102.54 -11.43 -38.95
CA GLU A 575 102.76 -12.45 -39.99
C GLU A 575 102.62 -11.86 -41.40
N LEU A 576 101.61 -11.01 -41.62
CA LEU A 576 101.39 -10.32 -42.89
C LEU A 576 102.49 -9.28 -43.17
N LYS A 577 103.07 -8.64 -42.14
CA LYS A 577 104.26 -7.81 -42.28
C LYS A 577 105.47 -8.64 -42.71
N VAL A 578 105.75 -9.77 -42.04
CA VAL A 578 106.84 -10.68 -42.44
C VAL A 578 106.65 -11.16 -43.87
N PHE A 579 105.42 -11.48 -44.28
CA PHE A 579 105.11 -11.88 -45.66
C PHE A 579 105.34 -10.73 -46.66
N LYS A 580 104.98 -9.49 -46.31
CA LYS A 580 105.30 -8.29 -47.13
C LYS A 580 106.81 -8.04 -47.22
N ASP A 581 107.54 -8.17 -46.12
CA ASP A 581 108.99 -8.00 -46.10
C ASP A 581 109.67 -9.06 -47.00
N GLN A 582 109.19 -10.31 -46.96
CA GLN A 582 109.63 -11.39 -47.86
C GLN A 582 109.27 -11.15 -49.33
N VAL A 583 108.07 -10.64 -49.63
CA VAL A 583 107.67 -10.28 -50.99
C VAL A 583 108.55 -9.14 -51.51
N ALA A 584 108.84 -8.11 -50.70
CA ALA A 584 109.74 -7.02 -51.06
C ALA A 584 111.18 -7.52 -51.28
N GLU A 585 111.67 -8.48 -50.50
CA GLU A 585 112.97 -9.13 -50.72
C GLU A 585 113.00 -9.92 -52.05
N LEU A 586 111.91 -10.60 -52.40
CA LEU A 586 111.75 -11.30 -53.68
C LEU A 586 111.63 -10.34 -54.86
N GLU A 587 110.89 -9.23 -54.73
CA GLU A 587 110.82 -8.16 -55.73
C GLU A 587 112.18 -7.49 -55.93
N THR A 588 112.95 -7.29 -54.86
CA THR A 588 114.33 -6.77 -54.95
C THR A 588 115.23 -7.72 -55.72
N LYS A 589 115.19 -9.03 -55.42
CA LYS A 589 115.93 -10.05 -56.17
C LYS A 589 115.47 -10.19 -57.63
N LEU A 590 114.18 -10.01 -57.91
CA LEU A 590 113.63 -9.98 -59.27
C LEU A 590 114.14 -8.74 -60.03
N LYS A 591 114.30 -7.61 -59.34
CA LYS A 591 114.86 -6.37 -59.88
C LYS A 591 116.36 -6.50 -60.16
N GLU A 592 117.14 -7.08 -59.23
CA GLU A 592 118.54 -7.45 -59.48
C GLU A 592 118.69 -8.42 -60.66
N ALA A 593 117.76 -9.37 -60.83
CA ALA A 593 117.75 -10.30 -61.95
C ALA A 593 117.34 -9.66 -63.30
N SER A 594 116.66 -8.51 -63.29
CA SER A 594 116.18 -7.81 -64.49
C SER A 594 116.95 -6.53 -64.84
N GLU A 595 117.73 -5.98 -63.91
CA GLU A 595 118.72 -4.90 -64.18
C GLU A 595 120.09 -5.45 -64.61
N LYS A 596 120.28 -6.78 -64.63
CA LYS A 596 121.49 -7.46 -65.12
C LYS A 596 121.56 -7.81 -66.64
N PRO A 597 121.00 -7.02 -67.59
CA PRO A 597 121.36 -7.12 -69.00
C PRO A 597 121.94 -5.80 -69.58
N ALA A 598 122.72 -5.02 -68.80
CA ALA A 598 123.13 -3.66 -69.21
C ALA A 598 124.56 -3.21 -68.82
N ALA A 599 125.46 -4.09 -68.35
CA ALA A 599 126.72 -3.67 -67.73
C ALA A 599 128.00 -4.47 -68.07
N GLU A 600 127.98 -5.42 -69.01
CA GLU A 600 129.16 -6.23 -69.36
C GLU A 600 129.32 -6.49 -70.87
N GLU A 601 128.85 -5.56 -71.72
CA GLU A 601 129.01 -5.62 -73.19
C GLU A 601 129.68 -4.35 -73.74
N ALA A 602 130.64 -3.79 -72.99
CA ALA A 602 131.32 -2.53 -73.36
C ALA A 602 132.76 -2.38 -72.84
N LYS A 603 133.50 -3.47 -72.58
CA LYS A 603 134.95 -3.44 -72.27
C LYS A 603 135.63 -4.83 -72.31
N GLU A 604 136.13 -5.20 -73.49
CA GLU A 604 137.50 -5.72 -73.74
C GLU A 604 137.57 -6.29 -75.16
N ALA A 605 137.87 -5.39 -76.10
CA ALA A 605 138.28 -5.73 -77.47
C ALA A 605 139.72 -5.22 -77.70
N GLU A 606 140.63 -5.50 -76.76
CA GLU A 606 142.04 -5.09 -76.82
C GLU A 606 143.00 -6.05 -76.08
N ALA A 607 142.77 -7.36 -76.21
CA ALA A 607 143.72 -8.43 -75.85
C ALA A 607 143.50 -9.68 -76.73
#